data_AF-H2ZPG0-F1
#
_entry.id   AF-H2ZPG0-F1
#
_cell.length_a   1.000
_cell.length_b   1.000
_cell.length_c   1.000
_cell.angle_alpha   90.00
_cell.angle_beta   90.00
_cell.angle_gamma   90.00
#
_symmetry.space_group_name_H-M   'P 1'
#
loop_
_entity.id
_entity.type
_entity.pdbx_description
1 polymer ?
#
loop_
_entity_poly.entity_id
_entity_poly.type
_entity_poly.pdbx_seq_one_letter_code
_entity_poly.pdbx_strand_id
1 'polypeptide(L)'
;LLFSTISKGYPVDSSLPGTGVQRGSTISDFGDPSTPGYPSTDYAYRVPVQDIDQFPPLPLQPIAYDDAEALLRDMGGDVAPSDWVTGLDVDQIRVGPGFYGSNATREVHLVTNNRYEVLDSYNVIGGHVLSREFVLMLKLL
;
A
#
# COMPACT_ATOMS: atom_id res chain seq x y z
N LEU A 1 18.09 28.92 17.74
CA LEU A 1 17.88 29.08 16.27
C LEU A 1 18.27 27.77 15.60
N LEU A 2 17.36 26.82 15.48
CA LEU A 2 17.54 25.64 14.64
C LEU A 2 16.20 25.41 13.97
N PHE A 3 16.21 25.56 12.65
CA PHE A 3 15.04 25.63 11.80
C PHE A 3 14.27 24.31 11.88
N SER A 4 13.03 24.36 12.37
CA SER A 4 12.00 23.40 11.99
C SER A 4 11.84 23.56 10.48
N THR A 5 12.55 22.74 9.73
CA THR A 5 12.32 22.67 8.28
C THR A 5 11.14 21.74 8.14
N ILE A 6 9.94 22.30 8.19
CA ILE A 6 8.71 21.60 7.80
C ILE A 6 9.00 21.03 6.41
N SER A 7 9.04 19.71 6.31
CA SER A 7 9.22 18.98 5.05
C SER A 7 8.16 19.48 4.07
N LYS A 8 8.57 20.06 2.94
CA LYS A 8 7.60 20.69 2.02
C LYS A 8 7.02 19.68 1.02
N GLY A 9 7.68 18.54 0.85
CA GLY A 9 7.28 17.52 -0.11
C GLY A 9 7.72 17.84 -1.53
N TYR A 10 7.71 16.81 -2.37
CA TYR A 10 7.84 16.97 -3.81
C TYR A 10 6.76 17.92 -4.37
N PRO A 11 7.09 18.84 -5.31
CA PRO A 11 8.35 18.97 -6.04
C PRO A 11 9.39 19.90 -5.39
N VAL A 12 9.14 20.43 -4.19
CA VAL A 12 10.02 21.42 -3.55
C VAL A 12 11.29 20.77 -3.02
N ASP A 13 11.17 19.58 -2.44
CA ASP A 13 12.28 18.72 -2.04
C ASP A 13 11.98 17.26 -2.43
N SER A 14 12.88 16.34 -2.10
CA SER A 14 12.76 14.92 -2.44
C SER A 14 11.92 14.11 -1.43
N SER A 15 11.29 14.76 -0.44
CA SER A 15 10.46 14.08 0.54
C SER A 15 9.08 13.72 -0.02
N LEU A 16 8.41 12.76 0.63
CA LEU A 16 7.03 12.44 0.32
C LEU A 16 6.15 13.65 0.68
N PRO A 17 5.33 14.17 -0.25
CA PRO A 17 4.38 15.24 0.08
C PRO A 17 3.22 14.72 0.93
N GLY A 18 2.54 15.63 1.64
CA GLY A 18 1.37 15.40 2.50
C GLY A 18 0.28 14.54 1.89
N THR A 19 0.02 14.80 0.62
CA THR A 19 -0.98 14.13 -0.21
C THR A 19 -0.44 12.88 -0.91
N GLY A 20 0.81 12.51 -0.67
CA GLY A 20 1.48 11.36 -1.27
C GLY A 20 0.97 10.05 -0.66
N VAL A 21 0.57 9.11 -1.52
CA VAL A 21 0.05 7.79 -1.11
C VAL A 21 0.93 6.70 -1.69
N GLN A 22 1.44 5.81 -0.83
CA GLN A 22 2.19 4.64 -1.27
C GLN A 22 1.21 3.58 -1.81
N ARG A 23 1.44 3.15 -3.05
CA ARG A 23 0.76 1.98 -3.65
C ARG A 23 1.59 0.72 -3.42
N GLY A 24 0.93 -0.44 -3.48
CA GLY A 24 1.58 -1.74 -3.38
C GLY A 24 0.59 -2.87 -3.59
N SER A 25 1.11 -4.06 -3.88
CA SER A 25 0.32 -5.28 -3.84
C SER A 25 0.11 -5.71 -2.40
N THR A 26 -1.10 -6.14 -2.08
CA THR A 26 -1.47 -6.74 -0.78
C THR A 26 -1.65 -8.26 -0.88
N ILE A 27 -1.33 -8.84 -2.03
CA ILE A 27 -1.38 -10.28 -2.27
C ILE A 27 -0.28 -10.94 -1.44
N SER A 28 -0.61 -12.05 -0.77
CA SER A 28 0.29 -12.72 0.18
C SER A 28 1.44 -13.51 -0.45
N ASP A 29 1.40 -13.74 -1.75
CA ASP A 29 2.37 -14.56 -2.49
C ASP A 29 2.73 -13.91 -3.85
N PHE A 30 3.71 -14.48 -4.53
CA PHE A 30 4.22 -14.03 -5.82
C PHE A 30 3.65 -14.83 -6.99
N GLY A 31 3.66 -14.20 -8.18
CA GLY A 31 3.16 -14.80 -9.41
C GLY A 31 1.70 -14.44 -9.69
N ASP A 32 1.12 -15.07 -10.71
CA ASP A 32 -0.31 -14.92 -11.01
C ASP A 32 -1.13 -15.74 -10.01
N PRO A 33 -1.98 -15.10 -9.19
CA PRO A 33 -2.80 -15.80 -8.19
C PRO A 33 -3.73 -16.86 -8.79
N SER A 34 -4.10 -16.72 -10.06
CA SER A 34 -5.00 -17.64 -10.75
C SER A 34 -4.32 -18.90 -11.30
N THR A 35 -2.98 -18.94 -11.36
CA THR A 35 -2.19 -20.08 -11.88
C THR A 35 -1.05 -20.46 -10.93
N PRO A 36 -1.34 -20.88 -9.69
CA PRO A 36 -0.32 -21.15 -8.69
C PRO A 36 0.58 -22.32 -9.12
N GLY A 37 1.89 -22.05 -9.22
CA GLY A 37 2.90 -23.07 -9.50
C GLY A 37 3.11 -23.45 -10.97
N TYR A 38 2.43 -22.79 -11.92
CA TYR A 38 2.65 -23.02 -13.36
C TYR A 38 2.50 -21.72 -14.19
N PRO A 39 3.03 -21.69 -15.43
CA PRO A 39 2.98 -20.49 -16.27
C PRO A 39 1.54 -20.09 -16.64
N SER A 40 1.22 -18.79 -16.53
CA SER A 40 -0.06 -18.23 -16.98
C SER A 40 -0.06 -18.04 -18.50
N THR A 41 -0.41 -19.09 -19.23
CA THR A 41 -0.58 -19.07 -20.70
C THR A 41 -2.06 -18.92 -21.09
N ASP A 42 -2.32 -18.73 -22.38
CA ASP A 42 -3.69 -18.61 -22.94
C ASP A 42 -4.57 -19.83 -22.64
N TYR A 43 -3.96 -21.00 -22.55
CA TYR A 43 -4.62 -22.29 -22.31
C TYR A 43 -4.42 -22.83 -20.89
N ALA A 44 -3.80 -22.04 -20.00
CA ALA A 44 -3.65 -22.43 -18.60
C ALA A 44 -5.02 -22.52 -17.93
N TYR A 45 -5.22 -23.58 -17.14
CA TYR A 45 -6.33 -23.62 -16.21
C TYR A 45 -6.18 -22.46 -15.22
N ARG A 46 -7.29 -21.78 -14.91
CA ARG A 46 -7.30 -20.69 -13.92
C ARG A 46 -8.21 -21.08 -12.79
N VAL A 47 -7.72 -20.95 -11.56
CA VAL A 47 -8.59 -21.11 -10.39
C VAL A 47 -9.64 -19.99 -10.39
N PRO A 48 -10.89 -20.30 -10.01
CA PRO A 48 -11.91 -19.26 -9.86
C PRO A 48 -11.51 -18.22 -8.82
N VAL A 49 -11.88 -16.95 -9.04
CA VAL A 49 -11.48 -15.81 -8.19
C VAL A 49 -11.86 -16.01 -6.73
N GLN A 50 -13.01 -16.62 -6.46
CA GLN A 50 -13.47 -16.91 -5.10
C GLN A 50 -12.64 -17.97 -4.36
N ASP A 51 -11.85 -18.76 -5.08
CA ASP A 51 -10.99 -19.82 -4.54
C ASP A 51 -9.52 -19.37 -4.45
N ILE A 52 -9.23 -18.08 -4.72
CA ILE A 52 -7.89 -17.50 -4.60
C ILE A 52 -7.65 -17.09 -3.14
N ASP A 53 -6.85 -17.89 -2.43
CA ASP A 53 -6.52 -17.68 -1.01
C ASP A 53 -5.56 -16.50 -0.76
N GLN A 54 -4.97 -15.94 -1.81
CA GLN A 54 -3.94 -14.91 -1.71
C GLN A 54 -4.50 -13.49 -1.50
N PHE A 55 -5.81 -13.29 -1.69
CA PHE A 55 -6.43 -11.98 -1.52
C PHE A 55 -6.69 -11.66 -0.05
N PRO A 56 -6.54 -10.38 0.36
CA PRO A 56 -6.88 -9.98 1.71
C PRO A 56 -8.39 -10.13 1.97
N PRO A 57 -8.79 -10.65 3.14
CA PRO A 57 -10.21 -10.90 3.46
C PRO A 57 -11.00 -9.61 3.77
N LEU A 58 -10.30 -8.48 3.98
CA LEU A 58 -10.89 -7.18 4.30
C LEU A 58 -10.44 -6.14 3.27
N PRO A 59 -11.26 -5.10 3.00
CA PRO A 59 -10.86 -4.00 2.13
C PRO A 59 -9.66 -3.26 2.73
N LEU A 60 -8.68 -2.98 1.88
CA LEU A 60 -7.48 -2.24 2.24
C LEU A 60 -7.38 -1.00 1.35
N GLN A 61 -7.10 0.15 1.97
CA GLN A 61 -6.94 1.41 1.26
C GLN A 61 -5.78 2.19 1.88
N PRO A 62 -4.69 2.44 1.14
CA PRO A 62 -3.66 3.34 1.60
C PRO A 62 -4.22 4.78 1.59
N ILE A 63 -3.80 5.58 2.56
CA ILE A 63 -4.17 6.99 2.70
C ILE A 63 -2.92 7.85 2.77
N ALA A 64 -3.09 9.14 2.48
CA ALA A 64 -2.01 10.11 2.60
C ALA A 64 -1.77 10.45 4.07
N TYR A 65 -0.59 10.95 4.41
CA TYR A 65 -0.29 11.23 5.82
C TYR A 65 -1.02 12.48 6.34
N ASP A 66 -1.41 13.42 5.48
CA ASP A 66 -2.29 14.54 5.86
C ASP A 66 -3.69 14.05 6.29
N ASP A 67 -4.25 13.07 5.57
CA ASP A 67 -5.54 12.46 5.92
C ASP A 67 -5.42 11.64 7.22
N ALA A 68 -4.31 10.92 7.39
CA ALA A 68 -4.02 10.19 8.61
C ALA A 68 -3.90 11.13 9.82
N GLU A 69 -3.25 12.28 9.67
CA GLU A 69 -3.16 13.32 10.71
C GLU A 69 -4.53 13.83 11.11
N ALA A 70 -5.40 14.13 10.14
CA ALA A 70 -6.76 14.60 10.40
C ALA A 70 -7.58 13.56 11.20
N LEU A 71 -7.46 12.27 10.84
CA LEU A 71 -8.13 11.18 11.57
C LEU A 71 -7.56 10.98 12.98
N LEU A 72 -6.23 11.00 13.13
CA LEU A 72 -5.56 10.77 14.41
C LEU A 72 -5.78 11.93 15.39
N ARG A 73 -5.89 13.17 14.90
CA ARG A 73 -6.15 14.36 15.72
C ARG A 73 -7.46 14.27 16.51
N ASP A 74 -8.47 13.66 15.92
CA ASP A 74 -9.80 13.48 16.51
C ASP A 74 -9.94 12.14 17.26
N MET A 75 -8.94 11.26 17.19
CA MET A 75 -9.01 9.90 17.74
C MET A 75 -9.16 9.93 19.26
N GLY A 76 -10.19 9.23 19.76
CA GLY A 76 -10.50 9.15 21.19
C GLY A 76 -9.79 7.98 21.87
N GLY A 77 -10.31 7.61 23.05
CA GLY A 77 -9.80 6.48 23.81
C GLY A 77 -8.49 6.74 24.53
N ASP A 78 -7.80 5.66 24.90
CA ASP A 78 -6.59 5.72 25.73
C ASP A 78 -5.39 6.29 24.96
N VAL A 79 -4.47 6.89 25.71
CA VAL A 79 -3.21 7.40 25.16
C VAL A 79 -2.36 6.24 24.69
N ALA A 80 -1.78 6.36 23.50
CA ALA A 80 -0.89 5.32 22.98
C ALA A 80 0.37 5.16 23.84
N PRO A 81 0.99 3.96 23.83
CA PRO A 81 2.28 3.73 24.46
C PRO A 81 3.34 4.76 24.03
N SER A 82 4.26 5.11 24.92
CA SER A 82 5.25 6.18 24.68
C SER A 82 6.24 5.89 23.55
N ASP A 83 6.41 4.62 23.17
CA ASP A 83 7.22 4.17 22.05
C ASP A 83 6.52 4.33 20.69
N TRP A 84 5.22 4.63 20.67
CA TRP A 84 4.46 4.93 19.45
C TRP A 84 4.63 6.41 19.09
N VAL A 85 5.84 6.75 18.65
CA VAL A 85 6.18 8.11 18.24
C VAL A 85 5.80 8.32 16.77
N THR A 86 5.13 9.44 16.51
CA THR A 86 4.76 9.88 15.16
C THR A 86 5.52 11.15 14.77
N GLY A 87 5.70 11.38 13.47
CA GLY A 87 6.18 12.65 12.92
C GLY A 87 5.07 13.63 12.53
N LEU A 88 3.82 13.30 12.84
CA LEU A 88 2.62 14.10 12.50
C LEU A 88 2.38 15.21 13.53
N ASP A 89 1.72 16.28 13.10
CA ASP A 89 1.36 17.43 13.95
C ASP A 89 0.07 17.15 14.75
N VAL A 90 0.21 16.29 15.75
CA VAL A 90 -0.85 15.86 16.67
C VAL A 90 -0.36 15.93 18.12
N ASP A 91 -1.15 16.60 18.97
CA ASP A 91 -0.77 16.84 20.37
C ASP A 91 -0.59 15.53 21.16
N GLN A 92 -1.44 14.53 20.89
CA GLN A 92 -1.42 13.25 21.56
C GLN A 92 -2.00 12.16 20.66
N ILE A 93 -1.23 11.09 20.41
CA ILE A 93 -1.76 9.89 19.77
C ILE A 93 -2.58 9.09 20.78
N ARG A 94 -3.78 8.71 20.35
CA ARG A 94 -4.69 7.84 21.09
C ARG A 94 -5.01 6.61 20.26
N VAL A 95 -5.39 5.51 20.92
CA VAL A 95 -5.60 4.21 20.27
C VAL A 95 -7.05 3.93 19.89
N GLY A 96 -7.98 4.82 20.23
CA GLY A 96 -9.42 4.57 20.09
C GLY A 96 -9.98 3.69 21.22
N PRO A 97 -11.21 3.17 21.09
CA PRO A 97 -12.06 3.27 19.90
C PRO A 97 -12.72 4.65 19.73
N GLY A 98 -13.10 4.94 18.48
CA GLY A 98 -13.89 6.12 18.12
C GLY A 98 -13.13 7.45 18.20
N PHE A 99 -13.88 8.53 18.03
CA PHE A 99 -13.39 9.89 18.17
C PHE A 99 -13.80 10.50 19.52
N TYR A 100 -13.22 11.63 19.92
CA TYR A 100 -13.58 12.33 21.16
C TYR A 100 -14.22 13.72 20.91
N GLY A 101 -14.73 14.33 21.98
CA GLY A 101 -15.27 15.68 21.95
C GLY A 101 -16.51 15.82 21.06
N SER A 102 -16.58 16.88 20.26
CA SER A 102 -17.68 17.13 19.33
C SER A 102 -17.81 16.09 18.22
N ASN A 103 -16.76 15.28 18.00
CA ASN A 103 -16.69 14.30 16.93
C ASN A 103 -17.02 12.87 17.40
N ALA A 104 -17.37 12.68 18.67
CA ALA A 104 -17.57 11.35 19.28
C ALA A 104 -18.65 10.46 18.61
N THR A 105 -19.57 11.05 17.85
CA THR A 105 -20.61 10.32 17.11
C THR A 105 -20.25 10.07 15.63
N ARG A 106 -19.08 10.53 15.19
CA ARG A 106 -18.63 10.32 13.80
C ARG A 106 -18.05 8.93 13.64
N GLU A 107 -18.19 8.41 12.43
CA GLU A 107 -17.65 7.12 12.02
C GLU A 107 -16.88 7.27 10.73
N VAL A 108 -15.92 6.37 10.49
CA VAL A 108 -15.15 6.31 9.24
C VAL A 108 -15.75 5.24 8.37
N HIS A 109 -16.19 5.63 7.17
CA HIS A 109 -16.73 4.69 6.18
C HIS A 109 -15.69 4.47 5.09
N LEU A 110 -15.14 3.26 5.03
CA LEU A 110 -14.23 2.85 3.97
C LEU A 110 -15.03 2.28 2.79
N VAL A 111 -14.96 2.96 1.65
CA VAL A 111 -15.58 2.51 0.39
C VAL A 111 -14.48 2.20 -0.63
N THR A 112 -14.33 0.94 -1.00
CA THR A 112 -13.35 0.48 -1.99
C THR A 112 -14.06 -0.16 -3.18
N ASN A 113 -13.70 0.23 -4.40
CA ASN A 113 -14.28 -0.28 -5.64
C ASN A 113 -13.21 -0.96 -6.53
N ASN A 114 -12.22 -1.60 -5.89
CA ASN A 114 -11.16 -2.32 -6.59
C ASN A 114 -11.75 -3.56 -7.28
N ARG A 115 -11.23 -3.86 -8.47
CA ARG A 115 -11.70 -4.98 -9.30
C ARG A 115 -10.51 -5.84 -9.72
N TYR A 116 -10.71 -7.15 -9.66
CA TYR A 116 -9.78 -8.11 -10.23
C TYR A 116 -10.07 -8.24 -11.73
N GLU A 117 -9.05 -8.07 -12.56
CA GLU A 117 -9.11 -8.23 -14.00
C GLU A 117 -7.88 -9.01 -14.47
N VAL A 118 -8.10 -9.99 -15.36
CA VAL A 118 -7.02 -10.71 -16.03
C VAL A 118 -6.57 -9.84 -17.22
N LEU A 119 -5.30 -9.45 -17.23
CA LEU A 119 -4.69 -8.59 -18.24
C LEU A 119 -3.42 -9.23 -18.78
N ASP A 120 -3.14 -8.98 -20.07
CA ASP A 120 -1.89 -9.42 -20.69
C ASP A 120 -0.72 -8.60 -20.14
N SER A 121 0.35 -9.30 -19.76
CA SER A 121 1.62 -8.70 -19.31
C SER A 121 2.77 -9.26 -20.14
N TYR A 122 3.56 -8.37 -20.74
CA TYR A 122 4.60 -8.75 -21.69
C TYR A 122 6.00 -8.54 -21.10
N ASN A 123 6.78 -9.62 -21.05
CA ASN A 123 8.21 -9.56 -20.77
C ASN A 123 9.00 -9.42 -22.08
N VAL A 124 10.05 -8.60 -22.08
CA VAL A 124 10.99 -8.49 -23.20
C VAL A 124 12.25 -9.28 -22.87
N ILE A 125 12.57 -10.28 -23.70
CA ILE A 125 13.77 -11.12 -23.54
C ILE A 125 14.72 -10.83 -24.71
N GLY A 126 15.87 -10.24 -24.41
CA GLY A 126 16.96 -10.02 -25.37
C GLY A 126 18.16 -10.91 -25.03
N GLY A 127 18.82 -11.46 -26.04
CA GLY A 127 20.00 -12.29 -25.84
C GLY A 127 20.84 -12.46 -27.10
N HIS A 128 22.08 -12.90 -26.90
CA HIS A 128 23.00 -13.30 -27.97
C HIS A 128 23.46 -14.73 -27.69
N VAL A 129 23.28 -15.63 -28.67
CA VAL A 129 23.52 -17.06 -28.48
C VAL A 129 25.01 -17.35 -28.69
N LEU A 130 25.77 -17.54 -27.62
CA LEU A 130 27.18 -17.98 -27.72
C LEU A 130 27.56 -19.18 -26.82
N SER A 131 26.71 -19.64 -25.90
CA SER A 131 27.03 -20.82 -25.09
C SER A 131 25.78 -21.42 -24.44
N ARG A 132 25.92 -22.61 -23.82
CA ARG A 132 24.87 -23.27 -23.01
C ARG A 132 24.75 -22.68 -21.60
N GLU A 133 25.40 -21.55 -21.33
CA GLU A 133 25.38 -20.85 -20.05
C GLU A 133 24.57 -19.56 -20.19
N PHE A 134 23.65 -19.33 -19.26
CA PHE A 134 22.82 -18.13 -19.23
C PHE A 134 23.23 -17.24 -18.06
N VAL A 135 23.48 -15.96 -18.34
CA VAL A 135 23.58 -14.91 -17.32
C VAL A 135 22.35 -14.03 -17.44
N LEU A 136 21.50 -14.05 -16.41
CA LEU A 136 20.29 -13.24 -16.36
C LEU A 136 20.62 -11.89 -15.72
N MET A 137 20.35 -10.79 -16.44
CA MET A 137 20.37 -9.44 -15.89
C MET A 137 19.00 -8.81 -16.02
N LEU A 138 18.44 -8.35 -14.91
CA LEU A 138 17.21 -7.56 -14.89
C LEU A 138 17.56 -6.09 -14.79
N LYS A 139 16.92 -5.28 -15.64
CA LYS A 139 16.94 -3.83 -15.55
C LYS A 139 15.50 -3.35 -15.40
N LEU A 140 15.17 -2.77 -14.25
CA LEU A 140 13.96 -1.95 -14.12
C LEU A 140 14.19 -0.67 -14.94
N LEU A 141 13.29 -0.37 -15.87
CA LEU A 141 13.26 0.90 -16.58
C LEU A 141 12.43 1.93 -15.82
#